data_AF-A0A818KE28-F1
#
_entry.id   AF-A0A818KE28-F1
#
_cell.length_a   1.000
_cell.length_b   1.000
_cell.length_c   1.000
_cell.angle_alpha   90.00
_cell.angle_beta   90.00
_cell.angle_gamma   90.00
#
_symmetry.space_group_name_H-M   'P 1'
#
loop_
_entity.id
_entity.type
_entity.pdbx_description
1 polymer ?
#
loop_
_entity_poly.entity_id
_entity_poly.type
_entity_poly.pdbx_seq_one_letter_code
_entity_poly.pdbx_strand_id
1 'polypeptide(L)'
;MQKFIQTLEQARYDASGWSIGTDPQSLDYFTRQLHALIIRDLCANGYDPCITDAVAHYRQWRENPNADPIAPDIRTVAYCQGIKNGTAEDYEHMRELYKQTNDQVEKNRFGYALTCTQNITLLEQLLNTTLANDYIRLQDASRFINNIRLQPGGQKLTWRFISQQWTELVAKFGGILSLNKSNL
;
A
#
# COMPACT_ATOMS: atom_id res chain seq x y z
N MET A 1 22.25 3.52 -0.53
CA MET A 1 21.32 2.85 -1.47
C MET A 1 20.23 3.80 -1.95
N GLN A 2 19.43 4.42 -1.08
CA GLN A 2 18.37 5.40 -1.48
C GLN A 2 18.85 6.47 -2.48
N LYS A 3 19.92 7.21 -2.13
CA LYS A 3 20.50 8.24 -3.02
C LYS A 3 20.92 7.70 -4.39
N PHE A 4 21.40 6.46 -4.47
CA PHE A 4 21.83 5.85 -5.71
C PHE A 4 20.64 5.59 -6.64
N ILE A 5 19.52 5.09 -6.10
CA ILE A 5 18.27 4.89 -6.87
C ILE A 5 17.77 6.24 -7.38
N GLN A 6 17.70 7.24 -6.51
CA GLN A 6 17.29 8.60 -6.90
C GLN A 6 18.12 9.14 -8.06
N THR A 7 19.46 9.04 -7.99
CA THR A 7 20.36 9.53 -9.04
C THR A 7 20.13 8.85 -10.40
N LEU A 8 19.80 7.55 -10.42
CA LEU A 8 19.57 6.82 -11.67
C LEU A 8 18.25 7.19 -12.34
N GLU A 9 17.23 7.50 -11.54
CA GLU A 9 15.84 7.60 -12.02
C GLU A 9 15.33 9.04 -12.10
N GLN A 10 15.93 9.98 -11.37
CA GLN A 10 15.47 11.38 -11.33
C GLN A 10 15.40 12.03 -12.70
N ALA A 11 16.39 11.80 -13.58
CA ALA A 11 16.40 12.44 -14.91
C ALA A 11 15.18 12.04 -15.77
N ARG A 12 14.67 10.81 -15.58
CA ARG A 12 13.47 10.35 -16.26
C ARG A 12 12.23 10.94 -15.62
N TYR A 13 12.16 10.97 -14.28
CA TYR A 13 11.04 11.61 -13.57
C TYR A 13 10.96 13.10 -13.87
N ASP A 14 12.06 13.83 -13.86
CA ASP A 14 12.07 15.27 -14.12
C ASP A 14 11.61 15.61 -15.55
N ALA A 15 11.71 14.65 -16.49
CA ALA A 15 11.25 14.79 -17.86
C ALA A 15 9.74 14.55 -18.05
N SER A 16 9.12 13.64 -17.27
CA SER A 16 7.72 13.23 -17.44
C SER A 16 6.80 13.50 -16.25
N GLY A 17 7.37 13.83 -15.10
CA GLY A 17 6.71 14.06 -13.82
C GLY A 17 5.72 12.96 -13.45
N TRP A 18 4.62 13.38 -12.84
CA TRP A 18 3.50 12.49 -12.50
C TRP A 18 2.71 11.98 -13.72
N SER A 19 2.92 12.57 -14.91
CA SER A 19 2.14 12.26 -16.10
C SER A 19 2.58 10.95 -16.74
N ILE A 20 1.81 9.88 -16.55
CA ILE A 20 1.94 8.66 -17.37
C ILE A 20 1.19 8.91 -18.67
N GLY A 21 1.82 9.61 -19.62
CA GLY A 21 1.30 9.87 -20.97
C GLY A 21 -0.21 10.09 -21.03
N THR A 22 -0.64 11.35 -20.95
CA THR A 22 -2.06 11.74 -20.85
C THR A 22 -2.95 11.30 -22.02
N ASP A 23 -2.38 10.64 -23.03
CA ASP A 23 -3.10 9.97 -24.10
C ASP A 23 -2.89 8.43 -24.00
N PRO A 24 -3.95 7.64 -23.75
CA PRO A 24 -3.93 6.18 -23.73
C PRO A 24 -3.34 5.51 -24.99
N GLN A 25 -3.24 6.24 -26.11
CA GLN A 25 -2.62 5.80 -27.37
C GLN A 25 -1.16 6.28 -27.55
N SER A 26 -0.66 7.22 -26.74
CA SER A 26 0.63 7.87 -26.97
C SER A 26 1.85 7.09 -26.46
N LEU A 27 1.67 6.22 -25.46
CA LEU A 27 2.75 5.41 -24.88
C LEU A 27 2.37 3.93 -24.91
N ASP A 28 3.31 3.10 -25.38
CA ASP A 28 3.15 1.66 -25.32
C ASP A 28 3.08 1.15 -23.87
N TYR A 29 2.53 -0.04 -23.69
CA TYR A 29 2.33 -0.67 -22.38
C TYR A 29 3.62 -0.70 -21.54
N PHE A 30 4.76 -1.10 -22.13
CA PHE A 30 6.01 -1.24 -21.39
C PHE A 30 6.54 0.12 -20.93
N THR A 31 6.41 1.16 -21.75
CA THR A 31 6.80 2.51 -21.35
C THR A 31 5.96 3.04 -20.19
N ARG A 32 4.64 2.79 -20.17
CA ARG A 32 3.79 3.17 -19.03
C ARG A 32 4.16 2.41 -17.76
N GLN A 33 4.38 1.10 -17.87
CA GLN A 33 4.80 0.29 -16.71
C GLN A 33 6.16 0.74 -16.18
N LEU A 34 7.15 0.98 -17.05
CA LEU A 34 8.45 1.51 -16.64
C LEU A 34 8.30 2.84 -15.90
N HIS A 35 7.44 3.74 -16.39
CA HIS A 35 7.22 5.01 -15.72
C HIS A 35 6.58 4.83 -14.34
N ALA A 36 5.57 3.96 -14.22
CA ALA A 36 4.96 3.64 -12.94
C ALA A 36 5.95 3.02 -11.93
N LEU A 37 6.89 2.18 -12.41
CA LEU A 37 7.97 1.63 -11.59
C LEU A 37 8.88 2.75 -11.05
N ILE A 38 9.32 3.67 -11.92
CA ILE A 38 10.16 4.82 -11.54
C ILE A 38 9.45 5.69 -10.50
N ILE A 39 8.16 6.01 -10.70
CA ILE A 39 7.36 6.79 -9.75
C ILE A 39 7.29 6.07 -8.40
N ARG A 40 6.97 4.77 -8.40
CA ARG A 40 6.91 3.97 -7.17
C ARG A 40 8.26 3.96 -6.44
N ASP A 41 9.34 3.73 -7.16
CA ASP A 41 10.67 3.54 -6.56
C ASP A 41 11.22 4.86 -6.02
N LEU A 42 11.09 5.97 -6.75
CA LEU A 42 11.45 7.31 -6.28
C LEU A 42 10.67 7.73 -5.04
N CYS A 43 9.34 7.60 -5.07
CA CYS A 43 8.48 7.93 -3.93
C CYS A 43 8.77 7.04 -2.71
N ALA A 44 9.04 5.74 -2.91
CA ALA A 44 9.40 4.82 -1.83
C ALA A 44 10.76 5.16 -1.22
N ASN A 45 11.69 5.68 -2.03
CA ASN A 45 13.03 6.06 -1.61
C ASN A 45 13.17 7.53 -1.17
N GLY A 46 12.06 8.24 -0.93
CA GLY A 46 12.12 9.58 -0.35
C GLY A 46 12.50 10.70 -1.32
N TYR A 47 12.21 10.56 -2.62
CA TYR A 47 12.38 11.67 -3.55
C TYR A 47 11.24 12.69 -3.39
N ASP A 48 11.56 13.87 -2.86
CA ASP A 48 10.57 14.88 -2.45
C ASP A 48 9.63 15.34 -3.58
N PRO A 49 10.09 15.57 -4.83
CA PRO A 49 9.18 15.92 -5.93
C PRO A 49 8.12 14.85 -6.16
N CYS A 50 8.51 13.57 -6.16
CA CYS A 50 7.57 12.44 -6.31
C CYS A 50 6.54 12.40 -5.19
N ILE A 51 6.99 12.55 -3.93
CA ILE A 51 6.09 12.53 -2.77
C ILE A 51 5.10 13.69 -2.83
N THR A 52 5.59 14.88 -3.19
CA THR A 52 4.77 16.10 -3.30
C THR A 52 3.67 15.91 -4.34
N ASP A 53 4.03 15.43 -5.54
CA ASP A 53 3.07 15.15 -6.60
C ASP A 53 2.07 14.06 -6.18
N ALA A 54 2.54 12.98 -5.55
CA ALA A 54 1.67 11.89 -5.10
C ALA A 54 0.61 12.35 -4.10
N VAL A 55 1.03 13.16 -3.12
CA VAL A 55 0.13 13.73 -2.10
C VAL A 55 -0.83 14.73 -2.72
N ALA A 56 -0.38 15.57 -3.65
CA ALA A 56 -1.24 16.53 -4.35
C ALA A 56 -2.34 15.81 -5.14
N HIS A 57 -1.99 14.78 -5.91
CA HIS A 57 -2.97 14.01 -6.69
C HIS A 57 -3.92 13.19 -5.79
N TYR A 58 -3.43 12.65 -4.68
CA TYR A 58 -4.30 12.03 -3.67
C TYR A 58 -5.34 13.00 -3.13
N ARG A 59 -4.94 14.24 -2.78
CA ARG A 59 -5.84 15.27 -2.27
C ARG A 59 -6.89 15.68 -3.30
N GLN A 60 -6.47 15.92 -4.55
CA GLN A 60 -7.38 16.23 -5.65
C GLN A 60 -8.41 15.10 -5.87
N TRP A 61 -7.96 13.84 -5.86
CA TRP A 61 -8.86 12.70 -5.96
C TRP A 61 -9.81 12.61 -4.75
N ARG A 62 -9.33 12.90 -3.54
CA ARG A 62 -10.16 12.89 -2.32
C ARG A 62 -11.26 13.96 -2.37
N GLU A 63 -10.94 15.15 -2.86
CA GLU A 63 -11.88 16.27 -3.02
C GLU A 63 -12.90 16.04 -4.13
N ASN A 64 -12.48 15.41 -5.23
CA ASN A 64 -13.36 15.09 -6.35
C ASN A 64 -13.02 13.72 -6.97
N PRO A 65 -13.55 12.61 -6.40
CA PRO A 65 -13.27 11.27 -6.91
C PRO A 65 -13.76 11.04 -8.34
N ASN A 66 -14.81 11.76 -8.75
CA ASN A 66 -15.42 11.61 -10.07
C ASN A 66 -14.57 12.20 -11.20
N ALA A 67 -13.64 13.10 -10.88
CA ALA A 67 -12.67 13.61 -11.86
C ALA A 67 -11.57 12.58 -12.20
N ASP A 68 -11.43 11.53 -11.38
CA ASP A 68 -10.40 10.49 -11.47
C ASP A 68 -9.03 10.98 -11.96
N PRO A 69 -8.37 11.89 -11.21
CA PRO A 69 -7.15 12.55 -11.68
C PRO A 69 -5.91 11.62 -11.64
N ILE A 70 -6.05 10.38 -11.16
CA ILE A 70 -4.92 9.46 -10.95
C ILE A 70 -4.99 8.29 -11.92
N ALA A 71 -3.99 8.21 -12.80
CA ALA A 71 -3.83 7.08 -13.71
C ALA A 71 -3.78 5.74 -12.95
N PRO A 72 -4.46 4.68 -13.42
CA PRO A 72 -4.53 3.40 -12.71
C PRO A 72 -3.17 2.79 -12.34
N ASP A 73 -2.15 2.97 -13.18
CA ASP A 73 -0.81 2.40 -12.97
C ASP A 73 -0.08 2.98 -11.74
N ILE A 74 -0.41 4.21 -11.31
CA ILE A 74 0.22 4.88 -10.14
C ILE A 74 -0.74 5.15 -8.98
N ARG A 75 -2.01 4.74 -9.12
CA ARG A 75 -3.02 4.92 -8.08
C ARG A 75 -2.61 4.36 -6.72
N THR A 76 -1.97 3.19 -6.71
CA THR A 76 -1.41 2.59 -5.50
C THR A 76 -0.37 3.50 -4.81
N VAL A 77 0.49 4.18 -5.59
CA VAL A 77 1.51 5.09 -5.07
C VAL A 77 0.85 6.32 -4.46
N ALA A 78 -0.11 6.92 -5.17
CA ALA A 78 -0.86 8.08 -4.70
C ALA A 78 -1.54 7.81 -3.35
N TYR A 79 -2.30 6.70 -3.25
CA TYR A 79 -3.01 6.35 -2.02
C TYR A 79 -2.04 6.06 -0.87
N CYS A 80 -0.97 5.31 -1.14
CA CYS A 80 0.04 5.01 -0.13
C CYS A 80 0.71 6.28 0.40
N GLN A 81 1.15 7.19 -0.48
CA GLN A 81 1.78 8.45 -0.06
C GLN A 81 0.79 9.40 0.60
N GLY A 82 -0.47 9.42 0.15
CA GLY A 82 -1.56 10.15 0.77
C GLY A 82 -1.79 9.74 2.22
N ILE A 83 -1.82 8.42 2.50
CA ILE A 83 -1.96 7.90 3.87
C ILE A 83 -0.69 8.06 4.69
N LYS A 84 0.48 7.83 4.08
CA LYS A 84 1.77 7.94 4.77
C LYS A 84 2.04 9.37 5.27
N ASN A 85 1.65 10.38 4.50
CA ASN A 85 1.87 11.80 4.79
C ASN A 85 0.56 12.54 5.15
N GLY A 86 -0.50 11.79 5.44
CA GLY A 86 -1.84 12.31 5.71
C GLY A 86 -2.17 12.41 7.20
N THR A 87 -3.42 12.76 7.45
CA THR A 87 -4.00 12.90 8.79
C THR A 87 -4.73 11.63 9.23
N ALA A 88 -5.20 11.61 10.48
CA ALA A 88 -6.09 10.56 10.96
C ALA A 88 -7.41 10.50 10.17
N GLU A 89 -7.88 11.64 9.66
CA GLU A 89 -9.08 11.70 8.82
C GLU A 89 -8.87 11.05 7.46
N ASP A 90 -7.70 11.26 6.83
CA ASP A 90 -7.33 10.61 5.57
C ASP A 90 -7.28 9.09 5.72
N TYR A 91 -6.73 8.60 6.85
CA TYR A 91 -6.72 7.18 7.19
C TYR A 91 -8.13 6.61 7.38
N GLU A 92 -8.97 7.31 8.14
CA GLU A 92 -10.36 6.89 8.38
C GLU A 92 -11.15 6.82 7.07
N HIS A 93 -11.02 7.84 6.24
CA HIS A 93 -11.65 7.89 4.93
C HIS A 93 -11.25 6.70 4.05
N MET A 94 -9.95 6.39 3.97
CA MET A 94 -9.45 5.22 3.23
C MET A 94 -9.96 3.90 3.79
N ARG A 95 -10.10 3.79 5.12
CA ARG A 95 -10.65 2.60 5.77
C ARG A 95 -12.11 2.40 5.39
N GLU A 96 -12.90 3.47 5.34
CA GLU A 96 -14.29 3.38 4.94
C GLU A 96 -14.45 3.02 3.46
N LEU A 97 -13.61 3.58 2.57
CA LEU A 97 -13.57 3.17 1.16
C LEU A 97 -13.24 1.69 0.99
N TYR A 98 -12.26 1.17 1.75
CA TYR A 98 -11.93 -0.25 1.75
C TYR A 98 -13.12 -1.14 2.15
N LYS A 99 -13.91 -0.70 3.13
CA LYS A 99 -15.10 -1.41 3.61
C LYS A 99 -16.23 -1.41 2.57
N GLN A 100 -16.48 -0.27 1.95
CA GLN A 100 -17.63 -0.05 1.07
C GLN A 100 -17.42 -0.55 -0.37
N THR A 101 -16.18 -0.56 -0.86
CA THR A 101 -15.94 -0.89 -2.28
C THR A 101 -16.22 -2.37 -2.61
N ASN A 102 -16.87 -2.58 -3.75
CA ASN A 102 -17.07 -3.88 -4.40
C ASN A 102 -16.05 -4.14 -5.52
N ASP A 103 -15.27 -3.13 -5.92
CA ASP A 103 -14.18 -3.31 -6.88
C ASP A 103 -12.98 -3.94 -6.16
N GLN A 104 -12.66 -5.18 -6.53
CA GLN A 104 -11.56 -5.92 -5.90
C GLN A 104 -10.19 -5.29 -6.16
N VAL A 105 -9.97 -4.64 -7.30
CA VAL A 105 -8.73 -3.94 -7.62
C VAL A 105 -8.57 -2.73 -6.70
N GLU A 106 -9.62 -1.91 -6.56
CA GLU A 106 -9.59 -0.77 -5.64
C GLU A 106 -9.52 -1.22 -4.18
N LYS A 107 -10.22 -2.30 -3.80
CA LYS A 107 -10.13 -2.88 -2.46
C LYS A 107 -8.69 -3.26 -2.11
N ASN A 108 -7.95 -3.83 -3.07
CA ASN A 108 -6.54 -4.17 -2.89
C ASN A 108 -5.66 -2.92 -2.71
N ARG A 109 -5.92 -1.86 -3.50
CA ARG A 109 -5.20 -0.57 -3.42
C ARG A 109 -5.45 0.13 -2.08
N PHE A 110 -6.71 0.23 -1.66
CA PHE A 110 -7.08 0.82 -0.38
C PHE A 110 -6.49 0.03 0.80
N GLY A 111 -6.55 -1.30 0.74
CA GLY A 111 -5.95 -2.17 1.74
C GLY A 111 -4.44 -1.99 1.85
N TYR A 112 -3.74 -1.87 0.72
CA TYR A 112 -2.32 -1.53 0.71
C TYR A 112 -2.05 -0.14 1.31
N ALA A 113 -2.84 0.86 0.93
CA ALA A 113 -2.68 2.23 1.43
C ALA A 113 -2.83 2.34 2.96
N LEU A 114 -3.78 1.60 3.56
CA LEU A 114 -3.91 1.51 5.03
C LEU A 114 -2.63 1.02 5.70
N THR A 115 -1.88 0.12 5.06
CA THR A 115 -0.61 -0.36 5.60
C THR A 115 0.52 0.66 5.47
N CYS A 116 0.36 1.74 4.70
CA CYS A 116 1.41 2.75 4.51
C CYS A 116 1.47 3.82 5.61
N THR A 117 0.55 3.80 6.59
CA THR A 117 0.56 4.76 7.70
C THR A 117 1.85 4.67 8.52
N GLN A 118 2.35 5.81 8.98
CA GLN A 118 3.49 5.88 9.89
C GLN A 118 3.10 5.69 11.37
N ASN A 119 1.79 5.64 11.66
CA ASN A 119 1.29 5.48 13.02
C ASN A 119 1.33 4.00 13.45
N ILE A 120 2.27 3.68 14.33
CA ILE A 120 2.48 2.32 14.84
C ILE A 120 1.23 1.75 15.53
N THR A 121 0.46 2.58 16.25
CA THR A 121 -0.78 2.15 16.90
C THR A 121 -1.83 1.72 15.86
N LEU A 122 -1.94 2.45 14.74
CA LEU A 122 -2.84 2.07 13.66
C LEU A 122 -2.39 0.78 12.96
N LEU A 123 -1.09 0.59 12.77
CA LEU A 123 -0.54 -0.67 12.22
C LEU A 123 -0.81 -1.86 13.16
N GLU A 124 -0.69 -1.67 14.48
CA GLU A 124 -1.00 -2.70 15.47
C GLU A 124 -2.49 -3.07 15.49
N GLN A 125 -3.36 -2.06 15.43
CA GLN A 125 -4.80 -2.27 15.28
C GLN A 125 -5.11 -3.06 14.00
N LEU A 126 -4.48 -2.69 12.87
CA LEU A 126 -4.69 -3.34 11.59
C LEU A 126 -4.27 -4.81 11.61
N LEU A 127 -3.16 -5.15 12.29
CA LEU A 127 -2.76 -6.55 12.53
C LEU A 127 -3.83 -7.32 13.32
N ASN A 128 -4.34 -6.76 14.41
CA ASN A 128 -5.39 -7.41 15.20
C ASN A 128 -6.68 -7.63 14.39
N THR A 129 -7.06 -6.68 13.55
CA THR A 129 -8.20 -6.83 12.64
C THR A 129 -8.04 -8.00 11.68
N THR A 130 -6.82 -8.32 11.23
CA THR A 130 -6.59 -9.44 10.30
C THR A 130 -7.01 -10.80 10.85
N LEU A 131 -6.96 -10.99 12.18
CA LEU A 131 -7.39 -12.23 12.85
C LEU A 131 -8.85 -12.21 13.26
N ALA A 132 -9.38 -11.03 13.62
CA ALA A 132 -10.78 -10.85 13.99
C ALA A 132 -11.75 -11.23 12.86
N ASN A 133 -11.28 -11.27 11.60
CA ASN A 133 -12.11 -11.51 10.41
C ASN A 133 -13.34 -10.58 10.37
N ASP A 134 -13.12 -9.31 10.76
CA ASP A 134 -14.10 -8.23 10.71
C ASP A 134 -14.17 -7.68 9.26
N TYR A 135 -13.70 -6.45 9.03
CA TYR A 135 -13.71 -5.88 7.68
C TYR A 135 -12.56 -6.38 6.80
N ILE A 136 -11.52 -7.00 7.39
CA ILE A 136 -10.46 -7.71 6.64
C ILE A 136 -10.78 -9.20 6.66
N ARG A 137 -11.03 -9.76 5.49
CA ARG A 137 -11.28 -11.20 5.34
C ARG A 137 -10.00 -11.99 5.65
N LEU A 138 -10.17 -13.16 6.27
CA LEU A 138 -9.05 -14.02 6.65
C LEU A 138 -8.12 -14.38 5.47
N GLN A 139 -8.67 -14.56 4.26
CA GLN A 139 -7.88 -14.83 3.05
C GLN A 139 -6.92 -13.69 2.66
N ASP A 140 -7.22 -12.45 3.08
CA ASP A 140 -6.41 -11.26 2.78
C ASP A 140 -5.41 -10.94 3.91
N ALA A 141 -5.56 -11.59 5.08
CA ALA A 141 -4.76 -11.32 6.27
C ALA A 141 -3.26 -11.45 6.03
N SER A 142 -2.82 -12.50 5.32
CA SER A 142 -1.39 -12.74 5.02
C SER A 142 -0.77 -11.57 4.25
N ARG A 143 -1.52 -10.96 3.33
CA ARG A 143 -1.08 -9.78 2.58
C ARG A 143 -0.92 -8.56 3.48
N PHE A 144 -1.89 -8.29 4.37
CA PHE A 144 -1.79 -7.19 5.33
C PHE A 144 -0.59 -7.37 6.26
N ILE A 145 -0.41 -8.56 6.83
CA ILE A 145 0.72 -8.90 7.70
C ILE A 145 2.06 -8.67 6.97
N ASN A 146 2.16 -9.13 5.72
CA ASN A 146 3.36 -8.95 4.90
C ASN A 146 3.64 -7.47 4.58
N ASN A 147 2.61 -6.69 4.21
CA ASN A 147 2.76 -5.28 3.90
C ASN A 147 3.15 -4.46 5.13
N ILE A 148 2.57 -4.76 6.29
CA ILE A 148 2.93 -4.12 7.57
C ILE A 148 4.38 -4.45 7.93
N ARG A 149 4.84 -5.70 7.74
CA ARG A 149 6.24 -6.10 7.98
C ARG A 149 7.23 -5.22 7.21
N LEU A 150 6.88 -4.79 6.00
CA LEU A 150 7.72 -3.97 5.13
C LEU A 150 7.76 -2.48 5.50
N GLN A 151 6.90 -2.03 6.41
CA GLN A 151 6.92 -0.64 6.87
C GLN A 151 8.07 -0.36 7.83
N PRO A 152 8.52 0.90 7.96
CA PRO A 152 9.47 1.30 8.99
C PRO A 152 8.98 0.88 10.39
N GLY A 153 9.79 0.09 11.11
CA GLY A 153 9.43 -0.46 12.43
C GLY A 153 8.44 -1.63 12.40
N GLY A 154 7.88 -1.95 11.23
CA GLY A 154 6.88 -2.99 11.02
C GLY A 154 7.38 -4.40 11.30
N GLN A 155 8.64 -4.71 11.00
CA GLN A 155 9.21 -6.04 11.24
C GLN A 155 9.11 -6.48 12.71
N LYS A 156 9.48 -5.61 13.65
CA LYS A 156 9.41 -5.89 15.09
C LYS A 156 7.96 -6.02 15.55
N LEU A 157 7.09 -5.16 15.04
CA LEU A 157 5.66 -5.17 15.34
C LEU A 157 5.02 -6.49 14.87
N THR A 158 5.24 -6.89 13.62
CA THR A 158 4.75 -8.13 13.04
C THR A 158 5.30 -9.35 13.76
N TRP A 159 6.60 -9.37 14.11
CA TRP A 159 7.18 -10.48 14.86
C TRP A 159 6.54 -10.66 16.24
N ARG A 160 6.31 -9.56 16.97
CA ARG A 160 5.62 -9.57 18.26
C ARG A 160 4.20 -10.12 18.11
N PHE A 161 3.46 -9.62 17.13
CA PHE A 161 2.11 -10.06 16.81
C PHE A 161 2.05 -11.57 16.51
N ILE A 162 2.91 -12.07 15.61
CA ILE A 162 2.97 -13.50 15.27
C ILE A 162 3.29 -14.34 16.51
N SER A 163 4.24 -13.90 17.33
CA SER A 163 4.64 -14.61 18.55
C SER A 163 3.50 -14.69 19.56
N GLN A 164 2.76 -13.60 19.75
CA GLN A 164 1.64 -13.51 20.69
C GLN A 164 0.41 -14.27 20.20
N GLN A 165 0.15 -14.25 18.89
CA GLN A 165 -1.05 -14.83 18.28
C GLN A 165 -0.80 -16.21 17.63
N TRP A 166 0.34 -16.85 17.94
CA TRP A 166 0.78 -18.08 17.26
C TRP A 166 -0.28 -19.18 17.25
N THR A 167 -0.93 -19.44 18.38
CA THR A 167 -1.98 -20.47 18.49
C THR A 167 -3.18 -20.17 17.59
N GLU A 168 -3.63 -18.91 17.55
CA GLU A 168 -4.76 -18.49 16.71
C GLU A 168 -4.40 -18.51 15.23
N LEU A 169 -3.19 -18.06 14.88
CA LEU A 169 -2.66 -18.13 13.52
C LEU A 169 -2.59 -19.58 13.03
N VAL A 170 -2.08 -20.51 13.83
CA VAL A 170 -2.06 -21.94 13.50
C VAL A 170 -3.48 -22.51 13.39
N ALA A 171 -4.40 -22.12 14.26
CA ALA A 171 -5.79 -22.59 14.17
C ALA A 171 -6.49 -22.12 12.88
N LYS A 172 -6.27 -20.87 12.47
CA LYS A 172 -6.94 -20.28 11.29
C LYS A 172 -6.27 -20.60 9.96
N PHE A 173 -4.94 -20.64 9.91
CA PHE A 173 -4.16 -20.85 8.68
C PHE A 173 -3.53 -22.23 8.58
N GLY A 174 -3.31 -22.91 9.70
CA GLY A 174 -2.72 -24.26 9.74
C GLY A 174 -3.61 -25.35 9.16
N GLY A 175 -4.88 -25.07 8.83
CA GLY A 175 -5.69 -25.98 8.03
C GLY A 175 -5.18 -26.16 6.59
N ILE A 176 -4.48 -25.15 6.03
CA ILE A 176 -3.87 -25.22 4.68
C ILE A 176 -2.48 -25.90 4.74
N LEU A 177 -1.80 -25.80 5.89
CA LEU A 177 -0.56 -26.51 6.18
C LEU A 177 -0.82 -27.44 7.36
N SER A 178 -1.41 -28.59 7.10
CA SER A 178 -1.33 -29.72 8.02
C SER A 178 0.14 -30.15 8.15
N LEU A 179 0.92 -29.37 8.90
CA LEU A 179 2.04 -29.89 9.65
C LEU A 179 1.41 -30.77 10.71
N ASN A 180 1.14 -32.00 10.28
CA ASN A 180 0.68 -33.10 11.08
C ASN A 180 1.53 -33.11 12.36
N LYS A 181 0.91 -32.83 13.50
CA LYS A 181 1.46 -33.15 14.82
C LYS A 181 1.42 -34.67 15.03
N SER A 182 1.97 -35.43 14.08
CA SER A 182 2.26 -36.84 14.21
C SER A 182 3.77 -36.96 14.02
N ASN A 183 4.46 -37.11 15.15
CA ASN A 183 5.89 -37.43 15.33
C ASN A 183 6.81 -36.24 15.68
N LEU A 184 6.59 -35.66 16.86
CA LEU A 184 7.68 -35.34 17.79
C LEU A 184 7.43 -36.10 19.10
#